data_AF-A0A7V9Q908-F1
#
_entry.id   AF-A0A7V9Q908-F1
#
_cell.length_a   1.000
_cell.length_b   1.000
_cell.length_c   1.000
_cell.angle_alpha   90.00
_cell.angle_beta   90.00
_cell.angle_gamma   90.00
#
_symmetry.space_group_name_H-M   'P 1'
#
loop_
_entity.id
_entity.type
_entity.pdbx_description
1 polymer ?
#
loop_
_entity_poly.entity_id
_entity_poly.type
_entity_poly.pdbx_seq_one_letter_code
_entity_poly.pdbx_strand_id
1 'polypeptide(L)'
;GILLGEASRAEALETTRRSLLSDEIGMPEAVRAAGIRFHVDDLLYIAHWITPEPEARRYDTRFFLARVPDGVECVLEGDELVEARWLPPATAVSEFMEGEMILLPPTVDTLRRLASFSDLDEAWSELGRAEVPAILPRMRREHGGIVIEY
;
A
#
# COMPACT_ATOMS: atom_id res chain seq x y z
N GLY A 1 0.06 7.97 3.90
CA GLY A 1 -0.68 7.40 2.74
C GLY A 1 -0.30 8.13 1.47
N ILE A 2 -0.52 7.52 0.29
CA ILE A 2 -0.24 8.16 -1.01
C ILE A 2 -1.55 8.74 -1.56
N LEU A 3 -1.49 9.99 -2.02
CA LEU A 3 -2.58 10.61 -2.78
C LEU A 3 -2.25 10.54 -4.27
N LEU A 4 -3.03 9.78 -5.04
CA LEU A 4 -2.88 9.73 -6.49
C LEU A 4 -3.82 10.75 -7.14
N GLY A 5 -3.27 11.91 -7.49
CA GLY A 5 -4.03 12.98 -8.09
C GLY A 5 -3.25 14.26 -8.29
N GLU A 6 -3.88 15.21 -8.96
CA GLU A 6 -3.34 16.54 -9.23
C GLU A 6 -4.01 17.58 -8.34
N ALA A 7 -3.21 18.41 -7.67
CA ALA A 7 -3.69 19.55 -6.91
C ALA A 7 -3.61 20.81 -7.76
N SER A 8 -4.76 21.45 -8.02
CA SER A 8 -4.79 22.75 -8.70
C SER A 8 -4.29 23.91 -7.83
N ARG A 9 -4.13 23.69 -6.52
CA ARG A 9 -3.59 24.65 -5.54
C ARG A 9 -2.48 23.99 -4.72
N ALA A 10 -1.32 23.79 -5.35
CA ALA A 10 -0.19 23.09 -4.74
C ALA A 10 0.30 23.79 -3.45
N GLU A 11 0.22 25.11 -3.40
CA GLU A 11 0.56 25.93 -2.23
C GLU A 11 -0.33 25.65 -1.01
N ALA A 12 -1.54 25.14 -1.22
CA ALA A 12 -2.48 24.82 -0.14
C ALA A 12 -2.26 23.41 0.42
N LEU A 13 -1.46 22.55 -0.22
CA LEU A 13 -1.29 21.14 0.18
C LEU A 13 -0.73 21.00 1.58
N GLU A 14 0.28 21.79 1.92
CA GLU A 14 0.96 21.73 3.21
C GLU A 14 0.02 22.07 4.37
N THR A 15 -0.67 23.21 4.26
CA THR A 15 -1.62 23.65 5.28
C THR A 15 -2.79 22.68 5.39
N THR A 16 -3.30 22.22 4.25
CA THR A 16 -4.43 21.28 4.20
C THR A 16 -4.07 19.93 4.82
N ARG A 17 -2.87 19.41 4.55
CA ARG A 17 -2.37 18.16 5.13
C ARG A 17 -2.28 18.28 6.65
N ARG A 18 -1.74 19.39 7.16
CA ARG A 18 -1.64 19.61 8.61
C ARG A 18 -3.01 19.63 9.30
N SER A 19 -3.97 20.38 8.76
CA SER A 19 -5.34 20.40 9.30
C SER A 19 -6.07 19.06 9.18
N LEU A 20 -5.76 18.26 8.15
CA LEU A 20 -6.29 16.90 8.01
C LEU A 20 -5.70 15.97 9.08
N LEU A 21 -4.38 16.05 9.32
CA LEU A 21 -3.69 15.20 10.31
C LEU A 21 -4.02 15.59 11.76
N SER A 22 -4.43 16.83 12.02
CA SER A 22 -4.90 17.29 13.34
C SER A 22 -6.40 17.12 13.57
N ASP A 23 -7.11 16.40 12.69
CA ASP A 23 -8.57 16.19 12.71
C ASP A 23 -9.40 17.50 12.70
N GLU A 24 -8.83 18.64 12.27
CA GLU A 24 -9.56 19.92 12.14
C GLU A 24 -10.52 19.92 10.95
N ILE A 25 -10.16 19.20 9.88
CA ILE A 25 -10.95 19.05 8.66
C ILE A 25 -10.99 17.60 8.22
N GLY A 26 -12.06 17.21 7.52
CA GLY A 26 -12.14 15.90 6.89
C GLY A 26 -11.48 15.86 5.51
N MET A 27 -11.27 14.65 4.99
CA MET A 27 -10.77 14.44 3.63
C MET A 27 -11.57 15.19 2.55
N PRO A 28 -12.92 15.29 2.61
CA PRO A 28 -13.68 16.07 1.62
C PRO A 28 -13.38 17.57 1.64
N GLU A 29 -13.17 18.18 2.81
CA GLU A 29 -12.71 19.57 2.91
C GLU A 29 -11.31 19.71 2.31
N ALA A 30 -10.41 18.79 2.66
CA ALA A 30 -9.03 18.82 2.19
C ALA A 30 -8.93 18.78 0.66
N VAL A 31 -9.68 17.86 0.04
CA VAL A 31 -9.78 17.75 -1.42
C VAL A 31 -10.29 19.04 -2.06
N ARG A 32 -11.32 19.67 -1.47
CA ARG A 32 -11.88 20.93 -1.97
C ARG A 32 -10.92 22.11 -1.81
N ALA A 33 -10.22 22.18 -0.67
CA ALA A 33 -9.28 23.24 -0.33
C ALA A 33 -8.07 23.24 -1.28
N ALA A 34 -7.43 22.08 -1.46
CA ALA A 34 -6.30 21.93 -2.37
C ALA A 34 -6.71 21.78 -3.86
N GLY A 35 -8.03 21.67 -4.13
CA GLY A 35 -8.57 21.51 -5.47
C GLY A 35 -8.02 20.25 -6.15
N ILE A 36 -8.07 19.12 -5.42
CA ILE A 36 -7.52 17.83 -5.84
C ILE A 36 -8.47 17.15 -6.83
N ARG A 37 -7.92 16.69 -7.94
CA ARG A 37 -8.56 15.73 -8.85
C ARG A 37 -7.86 14.39 -8.71
N PHE A 38 -8.61 13.35 -8.34
CA PHE A 38 -8.06 12.00 -8.21
C PHE A 38 -7.87 11.32 -9.57
N HIS A 39 -6.81 10.54 -9.70
CA HIS A 39 -6.52 9.73 -10.88
C HIS A 39 -6.86 8.26 -10.58
N VAL A 40 -8.15 7.99 -10.36
CA VAL A 40 -8.60 6.64 -9.97
C VAL A 40 -8.41 5.59 -11.07
N ASP A 41 -8.39 6.02 -12.33
CA ASP A 41 -8.13 5.15 -13.48
C ASP A 41 -6.67 4.65 -13.52
N ASP A 42 -5.77 5.31 -12.78
CA ASP A 42 -4.36 4.94 -12.62
C ASP A 42 -4.15 4.03 -11.39
N LEU A 43 -5.20 3.33 -10.93
CA LEU A 43 -5.14 2.34 -9.87
C LEU A 43 -5.57 0.96 -10.37
N LEU A 44 -4.72 -0.04 -10.17
CA LEU A 44 -5.09 -1.45 -10.34
C LEU A 44 -5.39 -2.07 -8.98
N TYR A 45 -6.53 -2.75 -8.86
CA TYR A 45 -6.81 -3.60 -7.70
C TYR A 45 -6.08 -4.93 -7.88
N ILE A 46 -5.18 -5.28 -6.94
CA ILE A 46 -4.24 -6.40 -7.17
C ILE A 46 -4.28 -7.50 -6.10
N ALA A 47 -4.75 -7.21 -4.88
CA ALA A 47 -4.87 -8.22 -3.82
C ALA A 47 -5.95 -7.85 -2.79
N HIS A 48 -6.51 -8.86 -2.15
CA HIS A 48 -7.56 -8.71 -1.13
C HIS A 48 -7.31 -9.67 0.02
N TRP A 49 -7.05 -9.12 1.20
CA TRP A 49 -6.71 -9.90 2.39
C TRP A 49 -7.62 -9.58 3.55
N ILE A 50 -8.17 -10.62 4.15
CA ILE A 50 -8.98 -10.53 5.35
C ILE A 50 -8.17 -11.12 6.49
N THR A 51 -7.98 -10.34 7.57
CA THR A 51 -7.28 -10.85 8.76
C THR A 51 -7.99 -12.09 9.32
N PRO A 52 -7.25 -13.15 9.70
CA PRO A 52 -7.81 -14.38 10.24
C PRO A 52 -8.80 -14.15 11.37
N GLU A 53 -9.82 -15.00 11.49
CA GLU A 53 -10.87 -14.89 12.50
C GLU A 53 -10.38 -14.86 13.95
N PRO A 54 -9.32 -15.60 14.35
CA PRO A 54 -8.86 -15.60 15.74
C PRO A 54 -8.18 -14.29 16.19
N GLU A 55 -7.80 -13.42 15.26
CA GLU A 55 -7.11 -12.17 15.60
C GLU A 55 -8.06 -11.17 16.27
N ALA A 56 -7.60 -10.53 17.36
CA ALA A 56 -8.43 -9.60 18.12
C ALA A 56 -8.77 -8.33 17.33
N ARG A 57 -7.87 -7.90 16.44
CA ARG A 57 -8.08 -6.80 15.50
C ARG A 57 -8.08 -7.37 14.09
N ARG A 58 -9.15 -7.11 13.35
CA ARG A 58 -9.34 -7.65 12.01
C ARG A 58 -9.55 -6.54 11.00
N TYR A 59 -8.95 -6.73 9.84
CA TYR A 59 -9.04 -5.82 8.71
C TYR A 59 -9.50 -6.58 7.47
N ASP A 60 -10.21 -5.86 6.62
CA ASP A 60 -10.63 -6.33 5.31
C ASP A 60 -9.94 -5.44 4.27
N THR A 61 -8.70 -5.79 3.93
CA THR A 61 -7.72 -4.89 3.28
C THR A 61 -7.64 -5.13 1.78
N ARG A 62 -7.81 -4.07 1.00
CA ARG A 62 -7.57 -4.06 -0.45
C ARG A 62 -6.22 -3.43 -0.77
N PHE A 63 -5.48 -4.05 -1.67
CA PHE A 63 -4.19 -3.56 -2.15
C PHE A 63 -4.32 -3.08 -3.58
N PHE A 64 -3.71 -1.93 -3.86
CA PHE A 64 -3.72 -1.29 -5.16
C PHE A 64 -2.31 -1.05 -5.66
N LEU A 65 -2.10 -1.17 -6.96
CA LEU A 65 -0.89 -0.74 -7.66
C LEU A 65 -1.17 0.59 -8.36
N ALA A 66 -0.23 1.52 -8.26
CA ALA A 66 -0.29 2.83 -8.88
C ALA A 66 1.01 3.14 -9.62
N ARG A 67 0.93 3.84 -10.75
CA ARG A 67 2.10 4.46 -11.38
C ARG A 67 2.38 5.77 -10.70
N VAL A 68 3.57 5.91 -10.13
CA VAL A 68 4.03 7.18 -9.56
C VAL A 68 4.91 7.87 -10.60
N PRO A 69 4.62 9.12 -10.99
CA PRO A 69 5.46 9.86 -11.92
C PRO A 69 6.90 10.00 -11.42
N ASP A 70 7.83 10.12 -12.36
CA ASP A 70 9.22 10.42 -12.03
C ASP A 70 9.35 11.75 -11.28
N GLY A 71 10.28 11.82 -10.34
CA GLY A 71 10.57 13.04 -9.58
C GLY A 71 9.62 13.33 -8.42
N VAL A 72 8.69 12.43 -8.10
CA VAL A 72 7.88 12.53 -6.86
C VAL A 72 8.75 12.20 -5.66
N GLU A 73 8.96 13.18 -4.79
CA GLU A 73 9.63 12.99 -3.51
C GLU A 73 8.66 12.45 -2.45
N CYS A 74 9.12 11.46 -1.68
CA CYS A 74 8.38 10.97 -0.52
C CYS A 74 8.61 11.92 0.65
N VAL A 75 7.58 12.66 1.04
CA VAL A 75 7.62 13.53 2.23
C VAL A 75 6.99 12.79 3.39
N LEU A 76 7.79 12.57 4.44
CA LEU A 76 7.31 12.07 5.72
C LEU A 76 6.92 13.26 6.61
N GLU A 77 5.70 13.24 7.14
CA GLU A 77 5.23 14.19 8.15
C GLU A 77 4.47 13.42 9.23
N GLY A 78 4.68 13.79 10.49
CA GLY A 78 4.15 13.08 11.65
C GLY A 78 5.19 12.18 12.33
N ASP A 79 4.74 11.42 13.32
CA ASP A 79 5.55 10.53 14.16
C ASP A 79 5.29 9.03 13.91
N GLU A 80 4.33 8.70 13.04
CA GLU A 80 3.96 7.30 12.72
C GLU A 80 5.02 6.60 11.86
N LEU A 81 5.65 7.33 10.93
CA LEU A 81 6.63 6.79 9.98
C LEU A 81 8.02 7.35 10.26
N VAL A 82 8.99 6.45 10.45
CA VAL A 82 10.38 6.80 10.74
C VAL A 82 11.27 6.84 9.49
N GLU A 83 10.88 6.14 8.43
CA GLU A 83 11.64 6.01 7.19
C GLU A 83 10.71 5.66 6.02
N ALA A 84 11.07 6.13 4.82
CA ALA A 84 10.52 5.67 3.55
C ALA A 84 11.64 5.63 2.49
N ARG A 85 11.64 4.57 1.69
CA ARG A 85 12.58 4.37 0.61
C ARG A 85 11.93 3.68 -0.58
N TRP A 86 12.41 4.01 -1.78
CA TRP A 86 12.08 3.32 -3.01
C TRP A 86 12.99 2.10 -3.17
N LEU A 87 12.40 0.91 -3.31
CA LEU A 87 13.13 -0.35 -3.45
C LEU A 87 12.55 -1.18 -4.60
N PRO A 88 13.38 -1.92 -5.35
CA PRO A 88 12.89 -3.01 -6.17
C PRO A 88 12.15 -4.05 -5.31
N PRO A 89 11.02 -4.61 -5.75
CA PRO A 89 10.28 -5.62 -4.98
C PRO A 89 11.13 -6.82 -4.58
N ALA A 90 12.01 -7.29 -5.49
CA ALA A 90 12.92 -8.40 -5.24
C ALA A 90 13.91 -8.11 -4.09
N THR A 91 14.39 -6.87 -3.97
CA THR A 91 15.27 -6.45 -2.88
C THR A 91 14.55 -6.50 -1.54
N ALA A 92 13.34 -5.94 -1.45
CA ALA A 92 12.55 -5.98 -0.22
C ALA A 92 12.22 -7.42 0.23
N VAL A 93 11.96 -8.33 -0.72
CA VAL A 93 11.79 -9.76 -0.42
C VAL A 93 13.08 -10.37 0.11
N SER A 94 14.25 -10.06 -0.49
CA SER A 94 15.55 -10.56 -0.03
C SER A 94 15.85 -10.10 1.41
N GLU A 95 15.71 -8.80 1.69
CA GLU A 95 15.92 -8.23 3.03
C GLU A 95 14.98 -8.87 4.06
N PHE A 96 13.72 -9.16 3.69
CA PHE A 96 12.81 -9.91 4.56
C PHE A 96 13.29 -11.34 4.84
N MET A 97 13.74 -12.05 3.81
CA MET A 97 14.23 -13.44 3.96
C MET A 97 15.51 -13.51 4.82
N GLU A 98 16.33 -12.46 4.79
CA GLU A 98 17.55 -12.32 5.59
C GLU A 98 17.26 -11.84 7.03
N GLY A 99 16.03 -11.39 7.32
CA GLY A 99 15.62 -10.88 8.63
C GLY A 99 15.94 -9.40 8.87
N GLU A 100 16.40 -8.69 7.84
CA GLU A 100 16.76 -7.26 7.88
C GLU A 100 15.52 -6.35 7.73
N MET A 101 14.40 -6.89 7.21
CA MET A 101 13.13 -6.17 7.10
C MET A 101 11.98 -7.00 7.68
N ILE A 102 11.13 -6.38 8.51
CA ILE A 102 9.91 -7.02 9.01
C ILE A 102 8.76 -6.68 8.07
N LEU A 103 8.17 -7.71 7.47
CA LEU A 103 7.00 -7.58 6.60
C LEU A 103 5.89 -8.52 7.04
N LEU A 104 4.65 -8.05 6.93
CA LEU A 104 3.47 -8.89 7.14
C LEU A 104 3.22 -9.78 5.91
N PRO A 105 2.57 -10.95 6.08
CA PRO A 105 2.36 -11.91 4.98
C PRO A 105 1.71 -11.30 3.73
N PRO A 106 0.66 -10.45 3.81
CA PRO A 106 0.07 -9.83 2.63
C PRO A 106 1.07 -8.97 1.83
N THR A 107 1.98 -8.29 2.53
CA THR A 107 3.01 -7.44 1.91
C THR A 107 4.07 -8.28 1.21
N VAL A 108 4.56 -9.35 1.86
CA VAL A 108 5.55 -10.26 1.26
C VAL A 108 4.99 -10.94 0.03
N ASP A 109 3.75 -11.44 0.09
CA ASP A 109 3.10 -12.09 -1.05
C ASP A 109 2.92 -11.13 -2.23
N THR A 110 2.45 -9.91 -1.96
CA THR A 110 2.31 -8.85 -2.97
C THR A 110 3.67 -8.52 -3.61
N LEU A 111 4.73 -8.36 -2.81
CA LEU A 111 6.07 -8.05 -3.32
C LEU A 111 6.67 -9.21 -4.11
N ARG A 112 6.46 -10.47 -3.70
CA ARG A 112 6.90 -11.66 -4.46
C ARG A 112 6.21 -11.73 -5.82
N ARG A 113 4.91 -11.46 -5.86
CA ARG A 113 4.16 -11.39 -7.12
C ARG A 113 4.71 -10.29 -8.02
N LEU A 114 4.94 -9.09 -7.49
CA LEU A 114 5.53 -7.99 -8.25
C LEU A 114 6.96 -8.30 -8.75
N ALA A 115 7.77 -8.96 -7.92
CA ALA A 115 9.14 -9.37 -8.27
C ALA A 115 9.20 -10.44 -9.37
N SER A 116 8.08 -11.10 -9.71
CA SER A 116 8.01 -12.09 -10.78
C SER A 116 7.87 -11.49 -12.18
N PHE A 117 7.53 -10.20 -12.27
CA PHE A 117 7.45 -9.47 -13.54
C PHE A 117 8.79 -8.81 -13.87
N SER A 118 9.07 -8.69 -15.16
CA SER A 118 10.31 -8.12 -15.68
C SER A 118 10.30 -6.59 -15.59
N ASP A 119 9.12 -5.99 -15.78
CA ASP A 119 8.90 -4.56 -15.74
C ASP A 119 7.47 -4.18 -15.32
N LEU A 120 7.23 -2.87 -15.22
CA LEU A 120 5.95 -2.30 -14.78
C LEU A 120 4.83 -2.49 -15.81
N ASP A 121 5.13 -2.53 -17.11
CA ASP A 121 4.10 -2.68 -18.15
C ASP A 121 3.58 -4.12 -18.19
N GLU A 122 4.46 -5.10 -18.04
CA GLU A 122 4.09 -6.51 -17.86
C GLU A 122 3.22 -6.69 -16.62
N ALA A 123 3.67 -6.17 -15.47
CA ALA A 123 2.90 -6.22 -14.22
C ALA A 123 1.51 -5.58 -14.40
N TRP A 124 1.43 -4.42 -15.06
CA TRP A 124 0.17 -3.72 -15.26
C TRP A 124 -0.81 -4.51 -16.14
N SER A 125 -0.32 -5.07 -17.24
CA SER A 125 -1.13 -5.88 -18.17
C SER A 125 -1.65 -7.16 -17.51
N GLU A 126 -0.78 -7.90 -16.84
CA GLU A 126 -1.13 -9.19 -16.25
C GLU A 126 -2.02 -9.02 -15.00
N LEU A 127 -1.66 -8.10 -14.10
CA LEU A 127 -2.44 -7.85 -12.90
C LEU A 127 -3.80 -7.21 -13.22
N GLY A 128 -3.88 -6.33 -14.23
CA GLY A 128 -5.13 -5.68 -14.62
C GLY A 128 -6.18 -6.62 -15.22
N ARG A 129 -5.80 -7.83 -15.62
CA ARG A 129 -6.72 -8.88 -16.12
C ARG A 129 -7.01 -9.96 -15.09
N ALA A 130 -6.27 -9.99 -13.99
CA ALA A 130 -6.39 -11.04 -12.99
C ALA A 130 -7.66 -10.85 -12.14
N GLU A 131 -8.31 -11.96 -11.78
CA GLU A 131 -9.29 -11.92 -10.71
C GLU A 131 -8.59 -11.72 -9.36
N VAL A 132 -9.25 -10.98 -8.46
CA VAL A 132 -8.73 -10.70 -7.12
C VAL A 132 -9.68 -11.31 -6.09
N PRO A 133 -9.55 -12.62 -5.78
CA PRO A 133 -10.36 -13.24 -4.74
C PRO A 133 -9.95 -12.73 -3.36
N ALA A 134 -10.90 -12.73 -2.44
CA ALA A 134 -10.64 -12.48 -1.03
C ALA A 134 -9.85 -13.65 -0.43
N ILE A 135 -8.67 -13.36 0.10
CA ILE A 135 -7.84 -14.31 0.83
C ILE A 135 -8.16 -14.20 2.31
N LEU A 136 -8.70 -15.27 2.91
CA LEU A 136 -8.91 -15.41 4.35
C LEU A 136 -7.96 -16.48 4.88
N PRO A 137 -6.78 -16.09 5.41
CA PRO A 137 -5.80 -17.06 5.87
C PRO A 137 -6.31 -17.81 7.09
N ARG A 138 -5.87 -19.05 7.23
CA ARG A 138 -6.12 -19.87 8.41
C ARG A 138 -4.85 -19.99 9.23
N MET A 139 -4.99 -19.80 10.54
CA MET A 139 -3.90 -20.02 11.48
C MET A 139 -3.98 -21.44 12.03
N ARG A 140 -2.91 -22.21 11.84
CA ARG A 140 -2.73 -23.52 12.46
C ARG A 140 -1.56 -23.48 13.43
N ARG A 141 -1.75 -24.07 14.60
CA ARG A 141 -0.66 -24.32 15.55
C ARG A 141 0.01 -25.63 15.17
N GLU A 142 1.32 -25.61 15.00
CA GLU A 142 2.17 -26.79 14.80
C GLU A 142 3.25 -26.86 15.89
N HIS A 143 3.92 -28.01 16.03
CA HIS A 143 5.02 -28.20 16.98
C HIS A 143 6.22 -27.34 16.57
N GLY A 144 6.25 -26.09 17.03
CA GLY A 144 7.30 -25.11 16.73
C GLY A 144 6.80 -23.69 16.45
N GLY A 145 5.49 -23.46 16.28
CA GLY A 145 4.96 -22.12 16.03
C GLY A 145 3.55 -22.06 15.46
N ILE A 146 3.20 -20.89 14.94
CA ILE A 146 1.95 -20.66 14.19
C ILE A 146 2.30 -20.65 12.70
N VAL A 147 1.61 -21.48 11.92
CA VAL A 147 1.66 -21.50 10.46
C VAL A 147 0.42 -20.77 9.93
N ILE A 148 0.63 -19.92 8.94
CA ILE A 148 -0.44 -19.22 8.22
C ILE A 148 -0.58 -19.91 6.85
N GLU A 149 -1.77 -20.45 6.57
CA GLU A 149 -2.11 -21.12 5.31
C GLU A 149 -3.07 -20.24 4.49
N TYR A 150 -2.78 -20.04 3.20
CA TYR A 150 -3.61 -19.34 2.21
C TYR A 150 -3.29 -19.80 0.78
#